data_AF-A0A849Z0K4-F1
#
_entry.id   AF-A0A849Z0K4-F1
#
_cell.length_a   1.000
_cell.length_b   1.000
_cell.length_c   1.000
_cell.angle_alpha   90.00
_cell.angle_beta   90.00
_cell.angle_gamma   90.00
#
_symmetry.space_group_name_H-M   'P 1'
#
loop_
_entity.id
_entity.type
_entity.pdbx_description
1 polymer ?
#
loop_
_entity_poly.entity_id
_entity_poly.type
_entity_poly.pdbx_seq_one_letter_code
_entity_poly.pdbx_strand_id
1 'polypeptide(L)'
;QQRACVDKSFLYGLEVERAGIDVMYKYYAYRWDAGYAAQMHNKVLIIDKALYTGSYNLSDNAEHNTFENMLLFKGPEFEDLVEEYETRFQELREQGPGLLGPLRSKIDNDSTIPIVFPAMALTWTEIKDLKALIAKECPAVNSAAFREDPVGHQMCTK
;
A
#
# COMPACT_ATOMS: atom_id res chain seq x y z
N GLN A 1 -28.88 -3.94 -2.45
CA GLN A 1 -28.26 -4.29 -3.75
C GLN A 1 -27.38 -5.51 -3.51
N GLN A 2 -27.66 -6.63 -4.17
CA GLN A 2 -26.85 -7.84 -4.05
C GLN A 2 -25.63 -7.64 -4.96
N ARG A 3 -24.43 -7.51 -4.38
CA ARG A 3 -23.20 -7.36 -5.19
C ARG A 3 -22.85 -8.70 -5.81
N ALA A 4 -22.53 -8.69 -7.10
CA ALA A 4 -22.03 -9.88 -7.78
C ALA A 4 -20.59 -10.17 -7.31
N CYS A 5 -20.22 -11.45 -7.16
CA CYS A 5 -18.88 -11.88 -6.72
C CYS A 5 -17.71 -11.32 -7.58
N VAL A 6 -17.99 -10.84 -8.79
CA VAL A 6 -17.02 -10.26 -9.74
C VAL A 6 -17.04 -8.73 -9.79
N ASP A 7 -17.76 -8.08 -8.88
CA ASP A 7 -17.86 -6.63 -8.85
C ASP A 7 -16.52 -5.98 -8.44
N LYS A 8 -15.81 -5.46 -9.44
CA LYS A 8 -14.57 -4.70 -9.27
C LYS A 8 -14.81 -3.21 -9.01
N SER A 9 -16.06 -2.76 -8.91
CA SER A 9 -16.39 -1.35 -8.69
C SER A 9 -16.19 -0.91 -7.24
N PHE A 10 -16.16 -1.86 -6.29
CA PHE A 10 -15.99 -1.53 -4.88
C PHE A 10 -14.51 -1.40 -4.50
N LEU A 11 -14.12 -0.16 -4.20
CA LEU A 11 -12.78 0.20 -3.78
C LEU A 11 -12.72 0.28 -2.25
N TYR A 12 -12.42 -0.85 -1.59
CA TYR A 12 -12.41 -0.96 -0.13
C TYR A 12 -11.66 0.19 0.56
N GLY A 13 -10.43 0.50 0.12
CA GLY A 13 -9.63 1.58 0.72
C GLY A 13 -10.30 2.96 0.68
N LEU A 14 -10.94 3.30 -0.45
CA LEU A 14 -11.65 4.57 -0.62
C LEU A 14 -12.88 4.66 0.30
N GLU A 15 -13.63 3.57 0.44
CA GLU A 15 -14.85 3.54 1.23
C GLU A 15 -14.54 3.54 2.74
N VAL A 16 -13.47 2.87 3.15
CA VAL A 16 -12.94 2.92 4.52
C VAL A 16 -12.47 4.34 4.87
N GLU A 17 -11.73 5.00 3.97
CA GLU A 17 -11.33 6.40 4.15
C GLU A 17 -12.55 7.34 4.22
N ARG A 18 -13.55 7.15 3.36
CA ARG A 18 -14.81 7.92 3.39
C ARG A 18 -15.60 7.73 4.68
N ALA A 19 -15.46 6.58 5.35
CA ALA A 19 -16.05 6.32 6.65
C ALA A 19 -15.31 7.02 7.80
N GLY A 20 -14.23 7.76 7.52
CA GLY A 20 -13.43 8.46 8.54
C GLY A 20 -12.40 7.58 9.23
N ILE A 21 -12.15 6.37 8.72
CA ILE A 21 -11.09 5.49 9.22
C ILE A 21 -9.76 5.97 8.63
N ASP A 22 -8.75 5.98 9.47
CA ASP A 22 -7.39 6.33 9.10
C ASP A 22 -6.75 5.21 8.27
N VAL A 23 -6.46 5.51 7.00
CA VAL A 23 -5.92 4.54 6.03
C VAL A 23 -4.56 5.03 5.52
N MET A 24 -3.55 4.19 5.72
CA MET A 24 -2.21 4.39 5.17
C MET A 24 -1.95 3.38 4.05
N TYR A 25 -1.35 3.86 2.97
CA TYR A 25 -1.04 3.07 1.79
C TYR A 25 0.47 2.90 1.66
N LYS A 26 0.92 1.66 1.49
CA LYS A 26 2.30 1.38 1.09
C LYS A 26 2.51 1.87 -0.35
N TYR A 27 3.26 2.94 -0.51
CA TYR A 27 3.52 3.58 -1.81
C TYR A 27 5.02 3.64 -2.10
N TYR A 28 5.41 3.17 -3.28
CA TYR A 28 6.83 3.01 -3.67
C TYR A 28 7.09 3.21 -5.16
N ALA A 29 6.06 3.45 -5.97
CA ALA A 29 6.23 3.64 -7.40
C ALA A 29 5.07 4.43 -8.01
N TYR A 30 5.37 5.24 -9.03
CA TYR A 30 4.36 5.95 -9.82
C TYR A 30 3.37 4.98 -10.48
N ARG A 31 3.92 3.88 -11.03
CA ARG A 31 3.20 2.76 -11.61
C ARG A 31 3.62 1.50 -10.88
N TRP A 32 2.64 0.66 -10.55
CA TRP A 32 2.93 -0.64 -9.96
C TRP A 32 3.37 -1.63 -11.04
N ASP A 33 4.37 -2.45 -10.75
CA ASP A 33 4.76 -3.60 -11.53
C ASP A 33 5.31 -4.70 -10.61
N ALA A 34 5.10 -5.97 -10.99
CA ALA A 34 5.55 -7.12 -10.20
C ALA A 34 7.08 -7.21 -10.07
N GLY A 35 7.85 -6.72 -11.06
CA GLY A 35 9.31 -6.83 -11.11
C GLY A 35 10.05 -6.08 -10.01
N TYR A 36 9.40 -5.11 -9.35
CA TYR A 36 9.93 -4.39 -8.19
C TYR A 36 8.93 -4.29 -7.04
N ALA A 37 7.85 -5.08 -7.09
CA ALA A 37 6.82 -5.07 -6.05
C ALA A 37 7.29 -5.81 -4.78
N ALA A 38 7.71 -5.05 -3.77
CA ALA A 38 7.73 -5.58 -2.41
C ALA A 38 6.27 -5.65 -1.90
N GLN A 39 5.70 -6.85 -1.77
CA GLN A 39 4.31 -7.01 -1.33
C GLN A 39 4.17 -6.85 0.19
N MET A 40 3.06 -6.25 0.64
CA MET A 40 2.61 -6.30 2.04
C MET A 40 1.58 -7.43 2.12
N HIS A 41 2.06 -8.67 2.32
CA HIS A 41 1.23 -9.87 2.21
C HIS A 41 0.64 -10.33 3.56
N ASN A 42 0.75 -9.49 4.60
CA ASN A 42 0.24 -9.79 5.93
C ASN A 42 -1.29 -9.81 5.90
N LYS A 43 -1.90 -10.80 6.57
CA LYS A 43 -3.34 -10.80 6.88
C LYS A 43 -3.47 -10.81 8.39
N VAL A 44 -3.57 -9.61 8.96
CA VAL A 44 -3.53 -9.37 10.40
C VAL A 44 -4.67 -8.42 10.75
N LEU A 45 -5.38 -8.73 11.83
CA LEU A 45 -6.39 -7.88 12.43
C LEU A 45 -6.24 -7.96 13.96
N ILE A 46 -6.17 -6.81 14.62
CA ILE A 46 -6.03 -6.70 16.08
C ILE A 46 -7.24 -5.95 16.62
N ILE A 47 -7.97 -6.54 17.56
CA ILE A 47 -9.16 -5.96 18.18
C ILE A 47 -9.07 -6.22 19.68
N ASP A 48 -9.08 -5.17 20.51
CA ASP A 48 -9.14 -5.28 21.98
C ASP A 48 -8.16 -6.32 22.57
N LYS A 49 -6.88 -6.26 22.15
CA LYS A 49 -5.81 -7.23 22.50
C LYS A 49 -6.03 -8.68 22.01
N ALA A 50 -6.85 -8.88 20.98
CA ALA A 50 -6.99 -10.16 20.30
C ALA A 50 -6.38 -10.06 18.89
N LEU A 51 -5.45 -10.97 18.59
CA LEU A 51 -4.81 -11.09 17.28
C LEU A 51 -5.53 -12.15 16.44
N TYR A 52 -6.00 -11.73 15.27
CA TYR A 52 -6.48 -12.59 14.19
C TYR A 52 -5.45 -12.57 13.07
N THR A 53 -4.91 -13.73 12.70
CA THR A 53 -3.90 -13.85 11.64
C THR A 53 -3.96 -15.20 10.95
N GLY A 54 -3.41 -15.33 9.74
CA GLY A 54 -3.40 -16.59 9.00
C GLY A 54 -3.17 -16.38 7.52
N SER A 55 -3.70 -17.30 6.71
CA SER A 55 -3.65 -17.21 5.24
C SER A 55 -4.86 -16.47 4.65
N TYR A 56 -5.95 -16.34 5.43
CA TYR A 56 -7.21 -15.76 5.01
C TYR A 56 -7.12 -14.28 4.62
N ASN A 57 -7.37 -13.96 3.35
CA ASN A 57 -7.57 -12.57 2.89
C ASN A 57 -9.04 -12.19 3.08
N LEU A 58 -9.35 -10.94 3.49
CA LEU A 58 -10.74 -10.44 3.54
C LEU A 58 -11.32 -10.27 2.11
N SER A 59 -11.76 -11.37 1.50
CA SER A 59 -12.21 -11.44 0.12
C SER A 59 -13.18 -12.60 -0.10
N ASP A 60 -14.09 -12.44 -1.06
CA ASP A 60 -15.05 -13.49 -1.45
C ASP A 60 -14.37 -14.79 -1.94
N ASN A 61 -13.21 -14.66 -2.59
CA ASN A 61 -12.44 -15.82 -3.04
C ASN A 61 -11.88 -16.64 -1.87
N ALA A 62 -11.33 -15.98 -0.84
CA ALA A 62 -10.84 -16.64 0.36
C ALA A 62 -11.96 -17.32 1.16
N GLU A 63 -13.17 -16.73 1.14
CA GLU A 63 -14.33 -17.28 1.84
C GLU A 63 -14.90 -18.53 1.17
N HIS A 64 -15.01 -18.53 -0.16
CA HIS A 64 -15.80 -19.54 -0.88
C HIS A 64 -15.00 -20.45 -1.81
N ASN A 65 -13.80 -20.06 -2.22
CA ASN A 65 -13.10 -20.68 -3.35
C ASN A 65 -11.67 -21.14 -3.04
N THR A 66 -11.12 -20.83 -1.86
CA THR A 66 -9.81 -21.35 -1.43
C THR A 66 -9.87 -21.91 -0.01
N PHE A 67 -8.99 -22.87 0.28
CA PHE A 67 -8.80 -23.37 1.64
C PHE A 67 -7.84 -22.45 2.38
N GLU A 68 -8.40 -21.63 3.26
CA GLU A 68 -7.65 -20.68 4.08
C GLU A 68 -7.79 -21.01 5.57
N ASN A 69 -6.88 -20.50 6.39
CA ASN A 69 -6.96 -20.58 7.84
C ASN A 69 -6.98 -19.20 8.50
N MET A 70 -7.63 -19.13 9.66
CA MET A 70 -7.56 -18.01 10.59
C MET A 70 -7.28 -18.53 12.00
N LEU A 71 -6.27 -17.95 12.62
CA LEU A 71 -5.85 -18.23 13.98
C LEU A 71 -6.26 -17.06 14.87
N LEU A 72 -6.73 -17.36 16.08
CA LEU A 72 -7.08 -16.38 17.09
C LEU A 72 -6.17 -16.59 18.31
N PHE A 73 -5.40 -15.55 18.64
CA PHE A 73 -4.60 -15.48 19.86
C PHE A 73 -5.21 -14.42 20.77
N LYS A 74 -5.61 -14.82 21.98
CA LYS A 74 -6.23 -13.93 22.98
C LYS A 74 -6.01 -14.48 24.40
N GLY A 75 -5.90 -13.58 25.37
CA GLY A 75 -5.69 -13.93 26.77
C GLY A 75 -4.27 -13.65 27.24
N PRO A 76 -4.02 -13.70 28.57
CA PRO A 76 -2.74 -13.34 29.16
C PRO A 76 -1.55 -14.12 28.61
N GLU A 77 -1.75 -15.37 28.19
CA GLU A 77 -0.70 -16.23 27.64
C GLU A 77 -0.19 -15.78 26.25
N PHE A 78 -0.89 -14.84 25.59
CA PHE A 78 -0.51 -14.31 24.27
C PHE A 78 -0.25 -12.80 24.29
N GLU A 79 -0.19 -12.15 25.46
CA GLU A 79 -0.05 -10.69 25.56
C GLU A 79 1.19 -10.18 24.82
N ASP A 80 2.35 -10.80 25.07
CA ASP A 80 3.62 -10.45 24.39
C ASP A 80 3.53 -10.58 22.86
N LEU A 81 2.84 -11.63 22.38
CA LEU A 81 2.65 -11.87 20.94
C LEU A 81 1.77 -10.79 20.31
N VAL A 82 0.68 -10.42 20.99
CA VAL A 82 -0.23 -9.38 20.50
C VAL A 82 0.49 -8.03 20.48
N GLU A 83 1.26 -7.70 21.53
CA GLU A 83 2.06 -6.47 21.60
C GLU A 83 3.12 -6.39 20.48
N GLU A 84 3.77 -7.50 20.15
CA GLU A 84 4.72 -7.54 19.02
C GLU A 84 4.04 -7.22 17.68
N TYR A 85 2.83 -7.78 17.45
CA TYR A 85 2.06 -7.48 16.24
C TYR A 85 1.52 -6.04 16.21
N GLU A 86 1.12 -5.48 17.35
CA GLU A 86 0.75 -4.06 17.48
C GLU A 86 1.93 -3.15 17.16
N THR A 87 3.11 -3.45 17.73
CA THR A 87 4.35 -2.73 17.45
C THR A 87 4.68 -2.80 15.96
N ARG A 88 4.62 -3.98 15.36
CA ARG A 88 4.87 -4.17 13.93
C ARG A 88 3.87 -3.42 13.07
N PHE A 89 2.60 -3.33 13.47
CA PHE A 89 1.60 -2.53 12.77
C PHE A 89 1.97 -1.04 12.81
N GLN A 90 2.42 -0.51 13.95
CA GLN A 90 2.86 0.89 14.04
C GLN A 90 4.08 1.17 13.17
N GLU A 91 5.08 0.29 13.14
CA GLU A 91 6.24 0.41 12.24
C GLU A 91 5.84 0.48 10.76
N LEU A 92 4.87 -0.36 10.35
CA LEU A 92 4.34 -0.35 8.98
C LEU A 92 3.56 0.93 8.70
N ARG A 93 2.78 1.41 9.69
CA ARG A 93 2.00 2.63 9.60
C ARG A 93 2.88 3.87 9.48
N GLU A 94 4.06 3.87 10.09
CA GLU A 94 5.02 4.97 10.06
C GLU A 94 6.16 4.77 9.05
N GLN A 95 6.04 3.77 8.17
CA GLN A 95 7.12 3.39 7.25
C GLN A 95 7.60 4.57 6.39
N GLY A 96 8.92 4.75 6.35
CA GLY A 96 9.56 5.79 5.53
C GLY A 96 9.42 7.22 6.08
N PRO A 97 9.58 7.44 7.40
CA PRO A 97 9.42 8.77 7.97
C PRO A 97 10.47 9.72 7.39
N GLY A 98 10.05 10.92 7.03
CA GLY A 98 10.94 11.96 6.48
C GLY A 98 11.42 11.73 5.04
N LEU A 99 10.99 10.68 4.33
CA LEU A 99 11.41 10.42 2.95
C LEU A 99 10.63 11.24 1.91
N LEU A 100 9.38 11.60 2.19
CA LEU A 100 8.52 12.28 1.23
C LEU A 100 9.03 13.68 0.85
N GLY A 101 9.51 14.46 1.83
CA GLY A 101 10.04 15.81 1.60
C GLY A 101 11.24 15.82 0.65
N PRO A 102 12.32 15.07 0.95
CA PRO A 102 13.46 14.90 0.05
C PRO A 102 13.09 14.39 -1.34
N LEU A 103 12.13 13.45 -1.44
CA LEU A 103 11.66 12.96 -2.74
C LEU A 103 11.00 14.08 -3.56
N ARG A 104 10.12 14.88 -2.95
CA ARG A 104 9.50 16.05 -3.61
C ARG A 104 10.56 17.04 -4.09
N SER A 105 11.54 17.38 -3.24
CA SER A 105 12.64 18.27 -3.62
C SER A 105 13.45 17.74 -4.79
N LYS A 106 13.74 16.43 -4.86
CA LYS A 106 14.40 15.84 -6.03
C LYS A 106 13.54 15.96 -7.27
N ILE A 107 12.23 15.70 -7.15
CA ILE A 107 11.30 15.80 -8.28
C ILE A 107 11.24 17.24 -8.79
N ASP A 108 11.32 18.25 -7.94
CA ASP A 108 11.32 19.66 -8.37
C ASP A 108 12.63 20.07 -9.05
N ASN A 109 13.79 19.66 -8.50
CA ASN A 109 15.08 20.27 -8.85
C ASN A 109 15.96 19.44 -9.80
N ASP A 110 15.84 18.11 -9.79
CA ASP A 110 16.74 17.24 -10.55
C ASP A 110 16.25 17.07 -12.00
N SER A 111 17.17 16.90 -12.96
CA SER A 111 16.83 16.59 -14.35
C SER A 111 16.35 15.14 -14.55
N THR A 112 16.81 14.23 -13.71
CA THR A 112 16.41 12.82 -13.71
C THR A 112 15.83 12.46 -12.34
N ILE A 113 14.54 12.12 -12.31
CA ILE A 113 13.77 11.89 -11.10
C ILE A 113 13.44 10.40 -10.93
N PRO A 114 13.46 9.86 -9.69
CA PRO A 114 13.04 8.48 -9.45
C PRO A 114 11.51 8.36 -9.53
N ILE A 115 11.03 7.35 -10.23
CA ILE A 115 9.60 6.98 -10.29
C ILE A 115 9.31 5.61 -9.69
N VAL A 116 10.36 4.91 -9.29
CA VAL A 116 10.37 3.85 -8.27
C VAL A 116 11.30 4.33 -7.15
N PHE A 117 10.84 4.24 -5.90
CA PHE A 117 11.50 4.83 -4.74
C PHE A 117 11.27 3.97 -3.49
N PRO A 118 12.02 4.19 -2.39
CA PRO A 118 11.81 3.46 -1.15
C PRO A 118 10.36 3.55 -0.67
N ALA A 119 9.81 2.42 -0.20
CA ALA A 119 8.43 2.36 0.22
C ALA A 119 8.15 3.23 1.46
N MET A 120 7.06 3.98 1.39
CA MET A 120 6.53 4.83 2.46
C MET A 120 5.08 4.43 2.75
N ALA A 121 4.65 4.65 3.99
CA ALA A 121 3.23 4.68 4.34
C ALA A 121 2.74 6.11 4.12
N LEU A 122 1.84 6.30 3.15
CA LEU A 122 1.30 7.62 2.77
C LEU A 122 -0.22 7.61 2.83
N THR A 123 -0.80 8.76 3.15
CA THR A 123 -2.23 9.01 2.96
C THR A 123 -2.57 9.08 1.47
N TRP A 124 -3.86 8.93 1.13
CA TRP A 124 -4.29 9.06 -0.26
C TRP A 124 -4.02 10.46 -0.84
N THR A 125 -4.19 11.51 -0.03
CA THR A 125 -3.90 12.89 -0.43
C THR A 125 -2.43 13.06 -0.81
N GLU A 126 -1.50 12.56 0.03
CA GLU A 126 -0.07 12.62 -0.26
C GLU A 126 0.30 11.86 -1.53
N ILE A 127 -0.30 10.69 -1.76
CA ILE A 127 -0.11 9.91 -2.99
C ILE A 127 -0.58 10.70 -4.21
N LYS A 128 -1.80 11.27 -4.15
CA LYS A 128 -2.37 12.04 -5.26
C LYS A 128 -1.48 13.23 -5.61
N ASP A 129 -1.03 13.97 -4.60
CA ASP A 129 -0.14 15.11 -4.78
C ASP A 129 1.20 14.71 -5.37
N LEU A 130 1.81 13.63 -4.85
CA LEU A 130 3.08 13.11 -5.36
C LEU A 130 2.96 12.65 -6.82
N LYS A 131 1.87 11.96 -7.17
CA LYS A 131 1.61 11.55 -8.56
C LYS A 131 1.40 12.75 -9.48
N ALA A 132 0.66 13.75 -9.02
CA ALA A 132 0.45 14.97 -9.78
C ALA A 132 1.77 15.72 -10.03
N LEU A 133 2.62 15.79 -9.00
CA LEU A 133 3.96 16.39 -9.11
C LEU A 133 4.83 15.65 -10.12
N ILE A 134 4.96 14.32 -10.01
CA ILE A 134 5.74 13.50 -10.95
C ILE A 134 5.23 13.69 -12.38
N ALA A 135 3.92 13.62 -12.60
CA ALA A 135 3.33 13.74 -13.94
C ALA A 135 3.48 15.15 -14.53
N LYS A 136 3.50 16.19 -13.69
CA LYS A 136 3.76 17.58 -14.11
C LYS A 136 5.22 17.77 -14.53
N GLU A 137 6.14 17.31 -13.69
CA GLU A 137 7.57 17.52 -13.86
C GLU A 137 8.19 16.60 -14.92
N CYS A 138 7.67 15.39 -15.11
CA CYS A 138 8.11 14.47 -16.16
C CYS A 138 6.90 13.80 -16.85
N PRO A 139 6.23 14.48 -17.82
CA PRO A 139 5.04 13.94 -18.49
C PRO A 139 5.25 12.59 -19.19
N ALA A 140 6.49 12.26 -19.55
CA ALA A 140 6.88 11.00 -20.18
C ALA A 140 6.49 9.76 -19.36
N VAL A 141 6.31 9.86 -18.04
CA VAL A 141 5.80 8.76 -17.18
C VAL A 141 4.43 8.22 -17.62
N ASN A 142 3.68 9.00 -18.41
CA ASN A 142 2.38 8.64 -18.95
C ASN A 142 2.42 8.21 -20.42
N SER A 143 3.60 8.20 -21.05
CA SER A 143 3.79 7.72 -22.43
C SER A 143 3.57 6.21 -22.56
N ALA A 144 3.47 5.71 -23.80
CA ALA A 144 3.36 4.29 -24.08
C ALA A 144 4.60 3.52 -23.59
N ALA A 145 5.81 4.05 -23.83
CA ALA A 145 7.07 3.41 -23.42
C ALA A 145 7.11 3.10 -21.91
N PHE A 146 6.76 4.07 -21.06
CA PHE A 146 6.72 3.90 -19.60
C PHE A 146 5.55 3.02 -19.13
N ARG A 147 4.49 2.87 -19.93
CA ARG A 147 3.34 2.00 -19.63
C ARG A 147 3.63 0.54 -19.95
N GLU A 148 4.32 0.31 -21.07
CA GLU A 148 4.56 -1.01 -21.65
C GLU A 148 5.80 -1.68 -21.06
N ASP A 149 6.79 -0.90 -20.58
CA ASP A 149 7.97 -1.42 -19.90
C ASP A 149 8.27 -0.66 -18.58
N PRO A 150 7.48 -0.86 -17.52
CA PRO A 150 7.73 -0.20 -16.23
C PRO A 150 9.05 -0.64 -15.57
N VAL A 151 9.49 -1.89 -15.82
CA VAL A 151 10.72 -2.45 -15.21
C VAL A 151 11.96 -1.78 -15.79
N GLY A 152 11.97 -1.50 -17.09
CA GLY A 152 13.03 -0.74 -17.76
C GLY A 152 13.01 0.77 -17.46
N HIS A 153 11.91 1.30 -16.91
CA HIS A 153 11.73 2.72 -16.64
C HIS A 153 11.46 3.01 -15.15
N GLN A 154 12.51 2.94 -14.33
CA GLN A 154 12.44 3.27 -12.89
C GLN A 154 12.82 4.73 -12.58
N MET A 155 13.37 5.42 -13.56
CA MET A 155 13.72 6.85 -13.53
C MET A 155 13.03 7.56 -14.70
N CYS A 156 12.82 8.87 -14.57
CA CYS A 156 12.28 9.72 -15.63
C CYS A 156 13.17 10.94 -15.82
N THR A 157 13.63 11.20 -17.04
CA THR A 157 14.38 12.41 -17.37
C THR A 157 13.42 13.44 -17.95
N LYS A 158 13.42 14.64 -17.37
CA LYS A 158 12.58 15.78 -17.77
C LYS A 158 12.98 16.35 -19.13
#